data_AF-A0A562YBI3-F1
#
_entry.id   AF-A0A562YBI3-F1
#
_cell.length_a   1.000
_cell.length_b   1.000
_cell.length_c   1.000
_cell.angle_alpha   90.00
_cell.angle_beta   90.00
_cell.angle_gamma   90.00
#
_symmetry.space_group_name_H-M   'P 1'
#
loop_
_entity.id
_entity.type
_entity.pdbx_description
1 polymer ?
#
loop_
_entity_poly.entity_id
_entity_poly.type
_entity_poly.pdbx_seq_one_letter_code
_entity_poly.pdbx_strand_id
1 'polypeptide(L)'
;MNRALFRAGHLYILLFGLINTALGAHLKLSKTKWINLTQKLDSLVIFSATILVVCGFFVELPTNDIERPLTRFSLYLILFGVSVHGLISLVSCKKNLNT
;
A
#
# COMPACT_ATOMS: atom_id res chain seq x y z
N MET A 1 5.45 26.87 7.77
CA MET A 1 4.62 25.68 7.42
C MET A 1 5.41 24.40 7.14
N ASN A 2 6.75 24.38 7.10
CA ASN A 2 7.53 23.16 6.77
C ASN A 2 7.52 22.03 7.80
N ARG A 3 7.40 22.31 9.10
CA ARG A 3 7.51 21.28 10.14
C ARG A 3 6.35 20.28 10.10
N ALA A 4 5.14 20.75 9.80
CA ALA A 4 3.95 19.90 9.72
C ALA A 4 3.99 18.96 8.51
N LEU A 5 4.43 19.47 7.35
CA LEU A 5 4.58 18.67 6.12
C LEU A 5 5.68 17.62 6.25
N PHE A 6 6.81 17.97 6.89
CA PHE A 6 7.88 17.03 7.21
C PHE A 6 7.36 15.88 8.09
N ARG A 7 6.61 16.20 9.16
CA ARG A 7 6.00 15.20 10.06
C ARG A 7 4.98 14.32 9.34
N ALA A 8 4.12 14.89 8.50
CA ALA A 8 3.14 14.13 7.72
C ALA A 8 3.82 13.15 6.76
N GLY A 9 4.90 13.56 6.10
CA GLY A 9 5.70 12.68 5.24
C GLY A 9 6.23 11.44 5.97
N HIS A 10 6.80 11.61 7.17
CA HIS A 10 7.27 10.48 7.99
C HIS A 10 6.12 9.56 8.40
N LEU A 11 4.97 10.11 8.77
CA LEU A 11 3.78 9.33 9.10
C LEU A 11 3.30 8.48 7.92
N TYR A 12 3.35 9.00 6.69
CA TYR A 12 3.00 8.22 5.51
C TYR A 12 3.98 7.08 5.27
N ILE A 13 5.29 7.33 5.39
CA ILE A 13 6.30 6.27 5.25
C ILE A 13 6.10 5.19 6.32
N LEU A 14 5.85 5.58 7.57
CA LEU A 14 5.55 4.65 8.66
C LEU A 14 4.27 3.85 8.40
N LEU A 15 3.21 4.49 7.92
CA LEU A 15 1.95 3.84 7.56
C LEU A 15 2.17 2.79 6.47
N PHE A 16 2.89 3.13 5.40
CA PHE A 16 3.16 2.20 4.30
C PHE A 16 4.07 1.05 4.76
N GLY A 17 5.07 1.33 5.61
CA GLY A 17 5.89 0.30 6.23
C GLY A 17 5.09 -0.67 7.10
N LEU A 18 4.14 -0.15 7.88
CA LEU A 18 3.23 -0.96 8.70
C LEU A 18 2.33 -1.84 7.82
N ILE A 19 1.79 -1.29 6.72
CA ILE A 19 0.98 -2.05 5.75
C ILE A 19 1.79 -3.19 5.14
N ASN A 20 3.04 -2.95 4.72
CA ASN A 20 3.89 -4.00 4.15
C ASN A 20 4.23 -5.07 5.20
N THR A 21 4.51 -4.66 6.43
CA THR A 21 4.78 -5.60 7.54
C THR A 21 3.56 -6.46 7.84
N ALA A 22 2.38 -5.86 7.93
CA ALA A 22 1.12 -6.55 8.15
C ALA A 22 0.80 -7.51 7.00
N LEU A 23 1.02 -7.06 5.76
CA LEU A 23 0.87 -7.88 4.56
C LEU A 23 1.79 -9.11 4.65
N GLY A 24 3.08 -8.93 4.89
CA GLY A 24 4.05 -10.02 5.00
C GLY A 24 3.76 -10.99 6.14
N ALA A 25 3.31 -10.50 7.31
CA ALA A 25 2.99 -11.33 8.47
C ALA A 25 1.72 -12.17 8.29
N HIS A 26 0.74 -11.68 7.50
CA HIS A 26 -0.56 -12.32 7.33
C HIS A 26 -0.79 -12.91 5.93
N LEU A 27 0.19 -12.84 5.04
CA LEU A 27 0.07 -13.36 3.67
C LEU A 27 -0.11 -14.88 3.69
N LYS A 28 -1.34 -15.33 3.45
CA LYS A 28 -1.68 -16.72 3.18
C LYS A 28 -2.10 -16.85 1.73
N LEU A 29 -1.23 -17.45 0.92
CA LEU A 29 -1.49 -17.67 -0.50
C LEU A 29 -2.62 -18.67 -0.70
N SER A 30 -3.63 -18.29 -1.48
CA SER A 30 -4.72 -19.17 -1.83
C SER A 30 -4.29 -20.27 -2.80
N LYS A 31 -4.90 -21.46 -2.72
CA LYS A 31 -4.71 -22.56 -3.69
C LYS A 31 -5.36 -22.26 -5.05
N THR A 32 -6.33 -21.34 -5.10
CA THR A 32 -7.00 -20.97 -6.36
C THR A 32 -6.05 -20.12 -7.21
N LYS A 33 -5.70 -20.58 -8.42
CA LYS A 33 -4.72 -19.91 -9.30
C LYS A 33 -4.99 -18.42 -9.52
N TRP A 34 -6.24 -18.03 -9.78
CA TRP A 34 -6.63 -16.64 -10.00
C TRP A 34 -6.47 -15.76 -8.75
N ILE A 35 -6.88 -16.27 -7.58
CA ILE A 35 -6.77 -15.54 -6.31
C ILE A 35 -5.30 -15.37 -5.91
N ASN A 36 -4.47 -16.40 -6.14
CA ASN A 36 -3.03 -16.32 -5.88
C ASN A 36 -2.36 -15.27 -6.78
N LEU A 37 -2.72 -15.25 -8.07
CA LEU A 37 -2.18 -14.26 -9.00
C LEU A 37 -2.55 -12.83 -8.59
N THR A 38 -3.81 -12.58 -8.24
CA THR A 38 -4.25 -11.26 -7.77
C THR A 38 -3.56 -10.87 -6.46
N GLN A 39 -3.48 -11.78 -5.47
CA GLN A 39 -2.76 -11.52 -4.21
C GLN A 39 -1.30 -11.11 -4.45
N LYS A 40 -0.60 -11.74 -5.40
CA LYS A 40 0.77 -11.38 -5.77
C LYS A 40 0.87 -10.03 -6.48
N LEU A 41 -0.03 -9.77 -7.43
CA LEU A 41 -0.08 -8.49 -8.13
C LEU A 41 -0.38 -7.34 -7.17
N ASP A 42 -1.35 -7.51 -6.27
CA ASP A 42 -1.68 -6.50 -5.25
C ASP A 42 -0.51 -6.25 -4.31
N SER A 43 0.22 -7.30 -3.92
CA SER A 43 1.42 -7.16 -3.09
C SER A 43 2.50 -6.34 -3.80
N LEU A 44 2.68 -6.55 -5.12
CA LEU A 44 3.59 -5.75 -5.93
C LEU A 44 3.12 -4.29 -6.03
N VAL A 45 1.82 -4.05 -6.18
CA VAL A 45 1.23 -2.71 -6.20
C VAL A 45 1.47 -1.98 -4.88
N ILE A 46 1.19 -2.61 -3.73
CA ILE A 46 1.44 -2.04 -2.39
C ILE A 46 2.93 -1.69 -2.21
N PHE A 47 3.82 -2.59 -2.65
CA PHE A 47 5.26 -2.33 -2.60
C PHE A 47 5.66 -1.15 -3.49
N SER A 48 5.14 -1.08 -4.71
CA SER A 48 5.41 0.04 -5.63
C SER A 48 4.90 1.38 -5.09
N ALA A 49 3.74 1.40 -4.43
CA ALA A 49 3.20 2.58 -3.76
C ALA A 49 4.13 3.07 -2.64
N THR A 50 4.79 2.15 -1.95
CA THR A 50 5.77 2.45 -0.89
C THR A 50 7.03 3.09 -1.45
N ILE A 51 7.54 2.60 -2.58
CA ILE A 51 8.65 3.27 -3.27
C ILE A 51 8.22 4.69 -3.69
N LEU A 52 7.00 4.82 -4.23
CA LEU A 52 6.49 6.10 -4.73
C LEU A 52 6.34 7.15 -3.62
N VAL A 53 5.86 6.78 -2.42
CA VAL A 53 5.74 7.73 -1.30
C VAL A 53 7.12 8.17 -0.79
N VAL A 54 8.11 7.27 -0.79
CA VAL A 54 9.49 7.58 -0.42
C VAL A 54 10.12 8.52 -1.46
N CYS A 55 9.94 8.25 -2.76
CA CYS A 55 10.39 9.15 -3.82
C CYS A 55 9.70 10.53 -3.72
N GLY A 56 8.38 10.58 -3.52
CA GLY A 56 7.63 11.82 -3.33
C GLY A 56 8.09 12.59 -2.09
N PHE A 57 8.51 11.90 -1.04
CA PHE A 57 9.11 12.53 0.13
C PHE A 57 10.42 13.25 -0.20
N PHE A 58 11.31 12.68 -1.02
CA PHE A 58 12.56 13.35 -1.37
C PHE A 58 12.40 14.42 -2.45
N VAL A 59 11.50 14.24 -3.41
CA VAL A 59 11.31 15.14 -4.56
C VAL A 59 10.41 16.33 -4.25
N GLU A 60 9.33 16.13 -3.50
CA GLU A 60 8.28 17.17 -3.31
C GLU A 60 8.43 17.94 -1.99
N LEU A 61 9.29 17.50 -1.09
CA LEU A 61 9.53 18.18 0.19
C LEU A 61 10.41 19.43 0.07
N PRO A 62 11.40 19.50 -0.84
CA PRO A 62 12.21 20.71 -1.04
C PRO A 62 11.45 21.88 -1.68
N THR A 63 10.35 21.62 -2.41
CA THR A 63 9.66 22.64 -3.22
C THR A 63 8.78 23.59 -2.42
N ASN A 64 8.48 23.32 -1.14
CA ASN A 64 7.52 24.08 -0.30
C ASN A 64 6.11 24.21 -0.90
N ASP A 65 5.83 23.49 -2.00
CA ASP A 65 4.53 23.50 -2.65
C ASP A 65 3.50 22.71 -1.85
N ILE A 66 2.26 23.20 -1.88
CA ILE A 66 1.11 22.52 -1.26
C ILE A 66 0.70 21.31 -2.11
N GLU A 67 0.89 21.39 -3.42
CA GLU A 67 0.61 20.34 -4.39
C GLU A 67 1.69 19.25 -4.33
N ARG A 68 1.28 18.04 -3.95
CA ARG A 68 2.18 16.87 -3.80
C ARG A 68 1.66 15.68 -4.63
N PRO A 69 1.73 15.77 -5.97
CA PRO A 69 1.11 14.79 -6.86
C PRO A 69 1.62 13.36 -6.64
N LEU A 70 2.92 13.12 -6.51
CA LEU A 70 3.52 11.79 -6.26
C LEU A 70 3.02 11.22 -4.94
N THR A 71 3.06 12.01 -3.86
CA THR A 71 2.54 11.59 -2.56
C THR A 71 1.05 11.26 -2.67
N ARG A 72 0.26 12.07 -3.37
CA ARG A 72 -1.19 11.83 -3.58
C ARG A 72 -1.46 10.56 -4.39
N PHE A 73 -0.73 10.33 -5.48
CA PHE A 73 -0.85 9.11 -6.26
C PHE A 73 -0.46 7.87 -5.44
N SER A 74 0.59 7.96 -4.62
CA SER A 74 0.99 6.85 -3.74
C SER A 74 -0.12 6.47 -2.75
N LEU A 75 -0.86 7.45 -2.22
CA LEU A 75 -1.99 7.22 -1.30
C LEU A 75 -3.16 6.52 -1.99
N TYR A 76 -3.52 6.95 -3.19
CA TYR A 76 -4.57 6.26 -3.95
C TYR A 76 -4.15 4.85 -4.37
N LEU A 77 -2.89 4.67 -4.74
CA LEU A 77 -2.35 3.38 -5.17
C LEU A 77 -2.32 2.37 -4.02
N ILE A 78 -1.87 2.78 -2.82
CA ILE A 78 -1.89 1.87 -1.66
C ILE A 78 -3.30 1.59 -1.17
N LEU A 79 -4.20 2.57 -1.21
CA LEU A 79 -5.61 2.37 -0.86
C LEU A 79 -6.23 1.30 -1.77
N PHE A 80 -6.02 1.45 -3.08
CA PHE A 80 -6.48 0.46 -4.05
C PHE A 80 -5.89 -0.93 -3.78
N GLY A 81 -4.56 -1.03 -3.65
CA GLY A 81 -3.89 -2.31 -3.41
C GLY A 81 -4.36 -3.00 -2.12
N VAL A 82 -4.48 -2.27 -1.01
CA VAL A 82 -4.93 -2.82 0.27
C VAL A 82 -6.39 -3.23 0.23
N SER A 83 -7.28 -2.42 -0.37
CA SER A 83 -8.70 -2.76 -0.50
C SER A 83 -8.92 -4.01 -1.34
N VAL A 84 -8.26 -4.10 -2.50
CA VAL A 84 -8.38 -5.27 -3.38
C VAL A 84 -7.80 -6.51 -2.69
N HIS A 85 -6.60 -6.42 -2.13
CA HIS A 85 -5.96 -7.52 -1.41
C HIS A 85 -6.81 -8.01 -0.23
N GLY A 86 -7.39 -7.09 0.54
CA GLY A 86 -8.26 -7.39 1.67
C GLY A 86 -9.54 -8.10 1.24
N LEU A 87 -10.26 -7.56 0.26
CA LEU A 87 -11.50 -8.16 -0.26
C LEU A 87 -11.27 -9.57 -0.81
N ILE A 88 -10.22 -9.75 -1.60
CA ILE A 88 -9.86 -11.04 -2.20
C ILE A 88 -9.48 -12.06 -1.12
N SER A 89 -8.73 -11.64 -0.10
CA SER A 89 -8.34 -12.51 1.01
C SER A 89 -9.54 -12.94 1.86
N LEU A 90 -10.52 -12.05 2.07
CA LEU A 90 -11.78 -12.39 2.75
C LEU A 90 -12.62 -13.40 1.95
N VAL A 91 -12.75 -13.20 0.63
CA VAL A 91 -13.47 -14.13 -0.25
C VAL A 91 -12.77 -15.50 -0.25
N SER A 92 -11.45 -15.52 -0.28
CA SER A 92 -10.68 -16.77 -0.27
C SER A 92 -10.81 -17.51 1.07
N CYS A 93 -10.90 -16.79 2.19
CA CYS A 93 -11.18 -17.38 3.50
C CYS A 93 -12.55 -18.07 3.53
N LYS A 94 -13.60 -17.38 3.06
CA LYS A 94 -14.96 -17.94 2.97
C LYS A 94 -15.02 -19.21 2.10
N LYS A 95 -14.30 -19.23 0.98
CA LYS A 95 -14.28 -20.40 0.08
C LYS A 95 -13.68 -21.65 0.73
N ASN A 96 -12.73 -21.48 1.65
CA ASN A 96 -12.07 -22.58 2.37
C ASN A 96 -12.92 -23.13 3.54
N LEU A 97 -13.92 -22.38 4.01
CA LEU A 97 -14.88 -22.81 5.04
C LEU A 97 -16.06 -23.62 4.46
N ASN A 98 -16.34 -23.46 3.17
CA ASN A 98 -17.48 -24.10 2.49
C ASN A 98 -17.08 -25.36 1.69
N THR A 99 -15.83 -25.83 1.84
CA THR A 99 -15.29 -27.07 1.24
C THR A 99 -14.87 -28.01 2.35
#